data_AF-A0A7Y2BR42-F1
#
_entry.id   AF-A0A7Y2BR42-F1
#
_cell.length_a   1.000
_cell.length_b   1.000
_cell.length_c   1.000
_cell.angle_alpha   90.00
_cell.angle_beta   90.00
_cell.angle_gamma   90.00
#
_symmetry.space_group_name_H-M   'P 1'
#
loop_
_entity.id
_entity.type
_entity.pdbx_description
1 polymer ?
#
loop_
_entity_poly.entity_id
_entity_poly.type
_entity_poly.pdbx_seq_one_letter_code
_entity_poly.pdbx_strand_id
1 'polypeptide(L)'
;MAITAAIQPQPKAQCTLCGAAWFIPGPLGRSAASGLPPKCAACSSLERHRVVRQVYEAIPDCILGNARALQFSDDPATPKDRFRSVEVSLFGRANSLDMTAIDRGDASYDWIIANHVLEHVHDDYLAIRELLRIVTDEGVIQLTVPTPSTALETWQLAEPDPDSFDHWRGYGSDLPLRLAGELKACTGLQVVCRDEPTQGWDVVYLFTKSRQTMLGVGNALLKAGLPTLRCA
;
A
#
# COMPACT_ATOMS: atom_id res chain seq x y z
N MET A 1 -35.79 -33.99 0.26
CA MET A 1 -35.38 -33.34 -1.00
C MET A 1 -34.11 -32.57 -0.74
N ALA A 2 -32.95 -33.11 -1.14
CA ALA A 2 -31.69 -32.38 -1.08
C ALA A 2 -31.63 -31.44 -2.31
N ILE A 3 -31.58 -30.14 -2.06
CA ILE A 3 -31.38 -29.15 -3.12
C ILE A 3 -29.90 -29.17 -3.43
N THR A 4 -29.50 -29.92 -4.45
CA THR A 4 -28.18 -29.78 -5.09
C THR A 4 -28.17 -28.44 -5.81
N ALA A 5 -27.76 -27.38 -5.10
CA ALA A 5 -27.38 -26.14 -5.74
C ALA A 5 -26.21 -26.46 -6.68
N ALA A 6 -26.45 -26.37 -7.99
CA ALA A 6 -25.40 -26.46 -8.99
C ALA A 6 -24.35 -25.39 -8.66
N ILE A 7 -23.13 -25.83 -8.36
CA ILE A 7 -21.99 -24.94 -8.18
C ILE A 7 -21.78 -24.26 -9.54
N GLN A 8 -22.21 -23.01 -9.66
CA GLN A 8 -21.89 -22.24 -10.85
C GLN A 8 -20.36 -22.11 -10.93
N PRO A 9 -19.76 -22.29 -12.11
CA PRO A 9 -18.32 -22.11 -12.27
C PRO A 9 -18.00 -20.69 -11.82
N GLN A 10 -17.17 -20.55 -10.78
CA GLN A 10 -16.73 -19.24 -10.36
C GLN A 10 -15.98 -18.58 -11.53
N PRO A 11 -16.24 -17.30 -11.82
CA PRO A 11 -15.50 -16.58 -12.86
C PRO A 11 -14.01 -16.71 -12.55
N LYS A 12 -13.20 -16.96 -13.59
CA LYS A 12 -11.75 -17.05 -13.42
C LYS A 12 -11.23 -15.73 -12.88
N ALA A 13 -10.46 -15.81 -11.80
CA ALA A 13 -9.68 -14.72 -11.24
C ALA A 13 -8.97 -13.88 -12.32
N GLN A 14 -9.13 -12.55 -12.25
CA GLN A 14 -8.45 -11.62 -13.17
C GLN A 14 -7.50 -10.70 -12.41
N CYS A 15 -6.41 -10.34 -13.06
CA CYS A 15 -5.48 -9.34 -12.56
C CYS A 15 -6.14 -7.95 -12.61
N THR A 16 -6.32 -7.29 -11.46
CA THR A 16 -6.90 -5.93 -11.38
C THR A 16 -6.09 -4.87 -12.14
N LEU A 17 -4.80 -5.12 -12.44
CA LEU A 17 -3.97 -4.16 -13.18
C LEU A 17 -4.11 -4.29 -14.70
N CYS A 18 -4.36 -5.47 -15.25
CA CYS A 18 -4.32 -5.69 -16.72
C CYS A 18 -5.42 -6.60 -17.29
N GLY A 19 -6.29 -7.17 -16.45
CA GLY A 19 -7.38 -8.06 -16.86
C GLY A 19 -6.97 -9.50 -17.20
N ALA A 20 -5.67 -9.83 -17.26
CA ALA A 20 -5.22 -11.19 -17.56
C ALA A 20 -5.62 -12.20 -16.46
N ALA A 21 -5.96 -13.42 -16.87
CA ALA A 21 -6.40 -14.51 -15.99
C ALA A 21 -5.38 -15.67 -15.90
N TRP A 22 -4.11 -15.40 -16.20
CA TRP A 22 -3.03 -16.39 -16.14
C TRP A 22 -1.90 -15.92 -15.22
N PHE A 23 -1.54 -16.80 -14.29
CA PHE A 23 -0.59 -16.53 -13.22
C PHE A 23 0.48 -17.63 -13.16
N ILE A 24 1.69 -17.23 -12.78
CA ILE A 24 2.89 -18.07 -12.66
C ILE A 24 3.56 -17.86 -11.30
N PRO A 25 4.50 -18.74 -10.89
CA PRO A 25 5.25 -18.57 -9.64
C PRO A 25 5.91 -17.18 -9.54
N GLY A 26 5.97 -16.67 -8.32
CA GLY A 26 6.59 -15.40 -7.99
C GLY A 26 8.12 -15.43 -8.07
N PRO A 27 8.79 -14.31 -7.70
CA PRO A 27 10.24 -14.28 -7.52
C PRO A 27 10.72 -15.47 -6.69
N LEU A 28 11.86 -16.05 -7.07
CA LEU A 28 12.46 -17.22 -6.42
C LEU A 28 11.54 -18.46 -6.37
N GLY A 29 10.55 -18.56 -7.28
CA GLY A 29 9.62 -19.70 -7.33
C GLY A 29 8.52 -19.66 -6.26
N ARG A 30 8.35 -18.53 -5.57
CA ARG A 30 7.39 -18.36 -4.48
C ARG A 30 5.94 -18.63 -4.90
N SER A 31 5.21 -19.40 -4.09
CA SER A 31 3.75 -19.52 -4.12
C SER A 31 3.10 -18.63 -3.06
N ALA A 32 1.83 -18.25 -3.29
CA ALA A 32 1.04 -17.63 -2.23
C ALA A 32 0.75 -18.63 -1.09
N ALA A 33 0.30 -18.15 0.06
CA ALA A 33 -0.06 -19.01 1.20
C ALA A 33 -1.15 -20.05 0.86
N SER A 34 -1.99 -19.75 -0.13
CA SER A 34 -2.99 -20.69 -0.68
C SER A 34 -2.41 -21.78 -1.59
N GLY A 35 -1.11 -21.74 -1.88
CA GLY A 35 -0.44 -22.59 -2.87
C GLY A 35 -0.58 -22.11 -4.32
N LEU A 36 -1.35 -21.04 -4.57
CA LEU A 36 -1.59 -20.52 -5.92
C LEU A 36 -0.42 -19.65 -6.44
N PRO A 37 -0.18 -19.61 -7.76
CA PRO A 37 0.84 -18.76 -8.36
C PRO A 37 0.49 -17.27 -8.21
N PRO A 38 1.36 -16.43 -7.60
CA PRO A 38 1.02 -15.05 -7.28
C PRO A 38 1.23 -14.03 -8.40
N LYS A 39 2.11 -14.34 -9.36
CA LYS A 39 2.59 -13.37 -10.34
C LYS A 39 1.76 -13.42 -11.61
N CYS A 40 1.17 -12.29 -12.01
CA CYS A 40 0.49 -12.19 -13.29
C CYS A 40 1.50 -12.41 -14.43
N ALA A 41 1.19 -13.31 -15.36
CA ALA A 41 2.10 -13.63 -16.46
C ALA A 41 2.19 -12.52 -17.52
N ALA A 42 1.21 -11.60 -17.58
CA ALA A 42 1.16 -10.52 -18.56
C ALA A 42 1.88 -9.25 -18.08
N CYS A 43 1.55 -8.75 -16.89
CA CYS A 43 2.10 -7.49 -16.37
C CYS A 43 3.08 -7.67 -15.20
N SER A 44 3.41 -8.91 -14.81
CA SER A 44 4.28 -9.23 -13.68
C SER A 44 3.81 -8.74 -12.30
N SER A 45 2.57 -8.25 -12.18
CA SER A 45 2.02 -7.81 -10.89
C SER A 45 1.93 -8.97 -9.87
N LEU A 46 2.12 -8.64 -8.60
CA LEU A 46 1.94 -9.53 -7.46
C LEU A 46 0.64 -9.19 -6.71
N GLU A 47 0.25 -10.02 -5.76
CA GLU A 47 -0.93 -9.85 -4.91
C GLU A 47 -0.94 -8.47 -4.23
N ARG A 48 0.20 -8.05 -3.67
CA ARG A 48 0.38 -6.72 -3.05
C ARG A 48 0.04 -5.57 -3.99
N HIS A 49 0.45 -5.67 -5.27
CA HIS A 49 0.15 -4.61 -6.25
C HIS A 49 -1.34 -4.60 -6.60
N ARG A 50 -1.96 -5.78 -6.70
CA ARG A 50 -3.40 -5.91 -7.00
C ARG A 50 -4.28 -5.42 -5.84
N VAL A 51 -3.86 -5.64 -4.58
CA VAL A 51 -4.50 -5.06 -3.40
C VAL A 51 -4.43 -3.53 -3.44
N VAL A 52 -3.26 -2.94 -3.64
CA VAL A 52 -3.12 -1.48 -3.75
C VAL A 52 -3.95 -0.91 -4.90
N ARG A 53 -3.96 -1.57 -6.07
CA ARG A 53 -4.78 -1.14 -7.22
C ARG A 53 -6.28 -1.11 -6.87
N GLN A 54 -6.80 -2.08 -6.11
CA GLN A 54 -8.20 -2.08 -5.69
C GLN A 54 -8.57 -0.84 -4.84
N VAL A 55 -7.67 -0.38 -3.97
CA VAL A 55 -7.87 0.85 -3.19
C VAL A 55 -8.02 2.05 -4.12
N TYR A 56 -7.16 2.18 -5.12
CA TYR A 56 -7.28 3.27 -6.09
C TYR A 56 -8.57 3.19 -6.92
N GLU A 57 -8.97 2.01 -7.40
CA GLU A 57 -10.23 1.84 -8.15
C GLU A 57 -11.47 2.25 -7.34
N ALA A 58 -11.40 2.15 -6.00
CA ALA A 58 -12.48 2.58 -5.11
C ALA A 58 -12.50 4.10 -4.84
N ILE A 59 -11.37 4.80 -5.03
CA ILE A 59 -11.28 6.25 -4.80
C ILE A 59 -11.72 6.98 -6.08
N PRO A 60 -12.65 7.96 -6.02
CA PRO A 60 -13.09 8.70 -7.20
C PRO A 60 -12.04 9.71 -7.70
N ASP A 61 -12.08 10.02 -9.00
CA ASP A 61 -11.15 10.97 -9.64
C ASP A 61 -11.25 12.40 -9.10
N CYS A 62 -12.38 12.79 -8.51
CA CYS A 62 -12.48 14.10 -7.87
C CYS A 62 -11.55 14.25 -6.65
N ILE A 63 -11.04 13.14 -6.09
CA ILE A 63 -10.02 13.13 -5.03
C ILE A 63 -8.62 13.10 -5.64
N LEU A 64 -8.36 12.24 -6.63
CA LEU A 64 -7.01 12.02 -7.18
C LEU A 64 -6.59 13.03 -8.25
N GLY A 65 -7.52 13.48 -9.09
CA GLY A 65 -7.24 14.20 -10.35
C GLY A 65 -6.53 15.54 -10.19
N ASN A 66 -6.59 16.15 -9.00
CA ASN A 66 -5.87 17.39 -8.69
C ASN A 66 -4.62 17.18 -7.82
N ALA A 67 -4.42 15.97 -7.30
CA ALA A 67 -3.36 15.69 -6.33
C ALA A 67 -1.99 15.59 -7.00
N ARG A 68 -1.00 16.28 -6.42
CA ARG A 68 0.42 16.09 -6.73
C ARG A 68 0.92 14.93 -5.87
N ALA A 69 1.36 13.85 -6.52
CA ALA A 69 1.82 12.67 -5.82
C ALA A 69 3.35 12.56 -5.78
N LEU A 70 3.88 12.06 -4.67
CA LEU A 70 5.24 11.53 -4.55
C LEU A 70 5.16 10.03 -4.30
N GLN A 71 5.89 9.25 -5.09
CA GLN A 71 5.97 7.81 -4.94
C GLN A 71 7.41 7.37 -4.67
N PHE A 72 7.64 6.68 -3.56
CA PHE A 72 8.88 5.96 -3.30
C PHE A 72 8.81 4.58 -3.95
N SER A 73 9.83 4.23 -4.73
CA SER A 73 9.90 3.06 -5.62
C SER A 73 8.96 3.11 -6.84
N ASP A 74 9.26 2.34 -7.89
CA ASP A 74 8.40 2.24 -9.08
C ASP A 74 7.35 1.13 -8.97
N ASP A 75 6.59 1.12 -7.87
CA ASP A 75 5.44 0.22 -7.71
C ASP A 75 4.39 0.45 -8.83
N PRO A 76 4.03 -0.59 -9.61
CA PRO A 76 3.09 -0.48 -10.73
C PRO A 76 1.62 -0.36 -10.32
N ALA A 77 1.28 -0.48 -9.04
CA ALA A 77 -0.09 -0.39 -8.55
C ALA A 77 -0.68 1.02 -8.58
N THR A 78 0.17 2.05 -8.64
CA THR A 78 -0.25 3.46 -8.71
C THR A 78 -0.77 3.81 -10.12
N PRO A 79 -2.03 4.27 -10.28
CA PRO A 79 -2.55 4.75 -11.56
C PRO A 79 -2.05 6.17 -11.79
N LYS A 80 -0.81 6.31 -12.27
CA LYS A 80 -0.14 7.62 -12.37
C LYS A 80 -0.93 8.62 -13.23
N ASP A 81 -1.70 8.13 -14.19
CA ASP A 81 -2.58 8.90 -15.09
C ASP A 81 -3.81 9.51 -14.39
N ARG A 82 -4.20 9.00 -13.22
CA ARG A 82 -5.33 9.53 -12.42
C ARG A 82 -4.94 10.66 -11.48
N PHE A 83 -3.65 10.97 -11.38
CA PHE A 83 -3.12 12.09 -10.59
C PHE A 83 -2.81 13.28 -11.50
N ARG A 84 -2.80 14.48 -10.91
CA ARG A 84 -2.34 15.68 -11.63
C ARG A 84 -0.89 15.54 -12.09
N SER A 85 -0.05 15.00 -11.22
CA SER A 85 1.36 14.70 -11.49
C SER A 85 1.86 13.66 -10.50
N VAL A 86 2.77 12.79 -10.94
CA VAL A 86 3.46 11.85 -10.06
C VAL A 86 4.96 12.02 -10.21
N GLU A 87 5.61 12.41 -9.13
CA GLU A 87 7.06 12.29 -8.99
C GLU A 87 7.40 10.91 -8.44
N VAL A 88 8.40 10.26 -9.02
CA VAL A 88 8.87 8.94 -8.56
C VAL A 88 10.31 9.08 -8.05
N SER A 89 10.54 8.65 -6.81
CA SER A 89 11.87 8.52 -6.20
C SER A 89 12.35 7.08 -6.38
N LEU A 90 13.47 6.89 -7.08
CA LEU A 90 14.03 5.57 -7.39
C LEU A 90 15.31 5.34 -6.60
N PHE A 91 15.29 4.37 -5.68
CA PHE A 91 16.45 4.03 -4.86
C PHE A 91 17.69 3.74 -5.72
N GLY A 92 18.83 4.30 -5.32
CA GLY A 92 20.11 4.13 -6.03
C GLY A 92 20.20 4.85 -7.38
N ARG A 93 19.22 5.68 -7.76
CA ARG A 93 19.25 6.53 -8.96
C ARG A 93 19.49 8.00 -8.58
N ALA A 94 19.76 8.82 -9.58
CA ALA A 94 20.04 10.25 -9.40
C ALA A 94 18.87 11.04 -8.75
N ASN A 95 17.64 10.53 -8.90
CA ASN A 95 16.42 11.10 -8.32
C ASN A 95 16.00 10.41 -7.01
N SER A 96 16.87 9.60 -6.38
CA SER A 96 16.59 8.98 -5.09
C SER A 96 16.49 10.05 -4.01
N LEU A 97 15.38 10.06 -3.27
CA LEU A 97 15.18 10.88 -2.09
C LEU A 97 15.41 10.03 -0.84
N ASP A 98 16.19 10.57 0.11
CA ASP A 98 16.30 10.00 1.45
C ASP A 98 15.01 10.30 2.22
N MET A 99 14.30 9.25 2.63
CA MET A 99 13.02 9.39 3.32
C MET A 99 13.16 10.01 4.72
N THR A 100 14.36 10.02 5.29
CA THR A 100 14.68 10.64 6.59
C THR A 100 15.17 12.09 6.48
N ALA A 101 15.41 12.58 5.26
CA ALA A 101 15.85 13.94 4.96
C ALA A 101 15.40 14.32 3.54
N ILE A 102 14.10 14.51 3.35
CA ILE A 102 13.52 14.68 2.03
C ILE A 102 13.80 16.08 1.51
N ASP A 103 14.54 16.19 0.41
CA ASP A 103 14.89 17.46 -0.25
C ASP A 103 13.70 18.07 -1.02
N ARG A 104 12.56 18.26 -0.34
CA ARG A 104 11.34 18.90 -0.87
C ARG A 104 10.77 19.82 0.21
N GLY A 105 10.14 20.91 -0.22
CA GLY A 105 9.55 21.88 0.69
C GLY A 105 8.36 21.31 1.47
N ASP A 106 8.00 21.97 2.57
CA ASP A 106 6.82 21.63 3.36
C ASP A 106 5.56 21.69 2.49
N ALA A 107 4.58 20.82 2.77
CA ALA A 107 3.29 20.80 2.08
C ALA A 107 3.38 20.76 0.53
N SER A 108 4.40 20.08 0.00
CA SER A 108 4.65 19.97 -1.45
C SER A 108 3.75 18.95 -2.16
N TYR A 109 3.22 17.95 -1.45
CA TYR A 109 2.46 16.85 -2.04
C TYR A 109 1.11 16.64 -1.37
N ASP A 110 0.14 16.23 -2.17
CA ASP A 110 -1.23 15.94 -1.75
C ASP A 110 -1.44 14.44 -1.56
N TRP A 111 -0.57 13.60 -2.13
CA TRP A 111 -0.59 12.15 -1.97
C TRP A 111 0.83 11.58 -1.93
N ILE A 112 1.21 10.91 -0.85
CA ILE A 112 2.53 10.31 -0.70
C ILE A 112 2.36 8.80 -0.67
N ILE A 113 3.17 8.06 -1.42
CA ILE A 113 3.05 6.61 -1.61
C ILE A 113 4.36 5.95 -1.24
N ALA A 114 4.34 5.09 -0.24
CA ALA A 114 5.47 4.26 0.15
C ALA A 114 4.98 2.82 0.37
N ASN A 115 4.92 2.04 -0.71
CA ASN A 115 4.55 0.64 -0.67
C ASN A 115 5.81 -0.21 -0.57
N HIS A 116 5.96 -0.99 0.51
CA HIS A 116 7.15 -1.83 0.74
C HIS A 116 8.46 -1.04 0.66
N VAL A 117 8.51 0.08 1.39
CA VAL A 117 9.68 0.97 1.46
C VAL A 117 10.12 1.17 2.92
N LEU A 118 9.16 1.38 3.84
CA LEU A 118 9.47 1.78 5.21
C LEU A 118 10.31 0.75 5.96
N GLU A 119 10.17 -0.54 5.63
CA GLU A 119 10.95 -1.64 6.19
C GLU A 119 12.45 -1.58 5.87
N HIS A 120 12.82 -0.83 4.81
CA HIS A 120 14.20 -0.59 4.40
C HIS A 120 14.80 0.67 5.05
N VAL A 121 14.02 1.45 5.80
CA VAL A 121 14.47 2.70 6.41
C VAL A 121 14.84 2.47 7.87
N HIS A 122 16.07 2.83 8.24
CA HIS A 122 16.58 2.58 9.59
C HIS A 122 15.84 3.39 10.68
N ASP A 123 15.62 4.69 10.47
CA ASP A 123 14.81 5.53 11.38
C ASP A 123 13.44 5.82 10.74
N ASP A 124 12.52 4.87 10.89
CA ASP A 124 11.15 4.98 10.36
C ASP A 124 10.36 6.10 11.05
N TYR A 125 10.63 6.39 12.33
CA TYR A 125 10.01 7.52 13.03
C TYR A 125 10.38 8.85 12.38
N LEU A 126 11.68 9.08 12.12
CA LEU A 126 12.13 10.26 11.40
C LEU A 126 11.56 10.31 9.98
N ALA A 127 11.48 9.17 9.30
CA ALA A 127 10.88 9.12 7.98
C ALA A 127 9.39 9.54 8.00
N ILE A 128 8.60 9.04 8.95
CA ILE A 128 7.20 9.45 9.11
C ILE A 128 7.09 10.96 9.40
N ARG A 129 7.97 11.54 10.21
CA ARG A 129 8.01 13.01 10.42
C ARG A 129 8.26 13.77 9.13
N GLU A 130 9.19 13.31 8.30
CA GLU A 130 9.47 13.92 7.00
C GLU A 130 8.29 13.77 6.04
N LEU A 131 7.64 12.61 5.96
CA LEU A 131 6.41 12.44 5.17
C LEU A 131 5.31 13.39 5.64
N LEU A 132 5.15 13.56 6.96
CA LEU A 132 4.19 14.50 7.55
C LEU A 132 4.54 15.97 7.29
N ARG A 133 5.82 16.31 7.15
CA ARG A 133 6.28 17.65 6.79
C ARG A 133 5.94 17.98 5.34
N ILE A 134 6.20 17.06 4.41
CA ILE A 134 6.00 17.32 2.97
C ILE A 134 4.56 17.10 2.49
N VAL A 135 3.70 16.40 3.25
CA VAL A 135 2.27 16.27 2.94
C VAL A 135 1.48 17.52 3.34
N THR A 136 0.58 17.97 2.48
CA THR A 136 -0.38 19.04 2.79
C THR A 136 -1.33 18.65 3.93
N ASP A 137 -2.01 19.63 4.53
CA ASP A 137 -2.98 19.38 5.61
C ASP A 137 -4.18 18.55 5.15
N GLU A 138 -4.54 18.65 3.88
CA GLU A 138 -5.60 17.85 3.25
C GLU A 138 -5.07 16.58 2.59
N GLY A 139 -3.75 16.38 2.55
CA GLY A 139 -3.12 15.30 1.81
C GLY A 139 -3.14 13.96 2.54
N VAL A 140 -2.75 12.91 1.82
CA VAL A 140 -2.75 11.52 2.31
C VAL A 140 -1.36 10.91 2.21
N ILE A 141 -0.93 10.23 3.27
CA ILE A 141 0.23 9.33 3.28
C ILE A 141 -0.30 7.90 3.19
N GLN A 142 0.08 7.19 2.13
CA GLN A 142 -0.23 5.80 1.90
C GLN A 142 0.98 4.92 2.17
N LEU A 143 0.82 3.92 3.03
CA LEU A 143 1.85 2.94 3.36
C LEU A 143 1.35 1.51 3.11
N THR A 144 2.24 0.66 2.62
CA THR A 144 2.13 -0.80 2.76
C THR A 144 3.45 -1.37 3.23
N VAL A 145 3.40 -2.50 3.92
CA VAL A 145 4.57 -3.20 4.48
C VAL A 145 4.42 -4.70 4.24
N PRO A 146 5.49 -5.51 4.26
CA PRO A 146 5.40 -6.93 4.00
C PRO A 146 4.60 -7.65 5.09
N THR A 147 3.48 -8.25 4.69
CA THR A 147 2.76 -9.28 5.48
C THR A 147 2.44 -8.88 6.94
N PRO A 148 1.87 -7.69 7.21
CA PRO A 148 1.54 -7.25 8.58
C PRO A 148 0.53 -8.18 9.27
N SER A 149 -0.16 -9.01 8.49
CA SER A 149 -1.09 -10.04 8.94
C SER A 149 -0.44 -11.26 9.61
N THR A 150 0.87 -11.42 9.49
CA THR A 150 1.59 -12.63 9.93
C THR A 150 2.27 -12.47 11.29
N ALA A 151 2.41 -11.23 11.77
CA ALA A 151 2.99 -10.90 13.07
C ALA A 151 2.07 -9.92 13.83
N LEU A 152 1.93 -10.13 15.13
CA LEU A 152 1.17 -9.18 15.97
C LEU A 152 1.98 -7.91 16.24
N GLU A 153 3.27 -8.10 16.56
CA GLU A 153 4.19 -7.04 16.98
C GLU A 153 5.30 -6.83 15.95
N THR A 154 5.72 -5.58 15.81
CA THR A 154 6.83 -5.18 14.95
C THR A 154 8.16 -5.50 15.63
N TRP A 155 9.05 -6.21 14.93
CA TRP A 155 10.42 -6.48 15.37
C TRP A 155 11.42 -5.69 14.54
N GLN A 156 12.57 -5.35 15.12
CA GLN A 156 13.64 -4.59 14.45
C GLN A 156 14.98 -5.27 14.69
N LEU A 157 15.81 -5.28 13.64
CA LEU A 157 17.17 -5.79 13.65
C LEU A 157 18.18 -4.66 13.92
N ALA A 158 19.35 -5.04 14.42
CA ALA A 158 20.46 -4.11 14.63
C ALA A 158 21.17 -3.72 13.32
N GLU A 159 21.08 -4.57 12.30
CA GLU A 159 21.66 -4.41 10.97
C GLU A 159 20.65 -4.92 9.93
N PRO A 160 20.67 -4.41 8.68
CA PRO A 160 19.74 -4.87 7.65
C PRO A 160 20.05 -6.32 7.26
N ASP A 161 19.02 -7.12 7.05
CA ASP A 161 19.15 -8.54 6.70
C ASP A 161 19.26 -8.75 5.18
N PRO A 162 20.44 -9.16 4.64
CA PRO A 162 20.62 -9.36 3.20
C PRO A 162 19.74 -10.48 2.63
N ASP A 163 19.35 -11.47 3.45
CA ASP A 163 18.47 -12.56 3.04
C ASP A 163 17.00 -12.13 2.96
N SER A 164 16.68 -10.96 3.51
CA SER A 164 15.37 -10.32 3.52
C SER A 164 15.40 -8.99 2.76
N PHE A 165 16.12 -8.92 1.64
CA PHE A 165 16.21 -7.72 0.80
C PHE A 165 16.67 -6.46 1.55
N ASP A 166 17.59 -6.61 2.50
CA ASP A 166 18.11 -5.54 3.35
C ASP A 166 17.02 -4.87 4.23
N HIS A 167 16.03 -5.65 4.69
CA HIS A 167 15.05 -5.17 5.67
C HIS A 167 15.70 -4.92 7.03
N TRP A 168 15.35 -3.80 7.67
CA TRP A 168 15.70 -3.52 9.06
C TRP A 168 14.67 -4.07 10.05
N ARG A 169 13.46 -4.41 9.59
CA ARG A 169 12.32 -4.78 10.43
C ARG A 169 11.28 -5.58 9.66
N GLY A 170 10.49 -6.35 10.40
CA GLY A 170 9.21 -6.86 9.95
C GLY A 170 8.10 -6.19 10.73
N TYR A 171 7.20 -5.51 10.01
CA TYR A 171 6.06 -4.85 10.63
C TYR A 171 4.97 -5.85 10.98
N GLY A 172 4.44 -5.73 12.19
CA GLY A 172 3.25 -6.43 12.63
C GLY A 172 1.97 -5.62 12.44
N SER A 173 0.86 -6.20 12.89
CA SER A 173 -0.44 -5.53 12.94
C SER A 173 -0.46 -4.29 13.86
N ASP A 174 0.53 -4.16 14.74
CA ASP A 174 0.75 -3.03 15.64
C ASP A 174 1.30 -1.77 14.95
N LEU A 175 1.60 -1.79 13.64
CA LEU A 175 2.17 -0.64 12.90
C LEU A 175 1.53 0.72 13.26
N PRO A 176 0.18 0.89 13.24
CA PRO A 176 -0.42 2.17 13.60
C PRO A 176 -0.17 2.56 15.07
N LEU A 177 -0.13 1.58 15.98
CA LEU A 177 0.14 1.82 17.40
C LEU A 177 1.61 2.19 17.63
N ARG A 178 2.53 1.49 16.97
CA ARG A 178 3.97 1.78 17.01
C ARG A 178 4.25 3.21 16.58
N LEU A 179 3.60 3.68 15.52
CA LEU A 179 3.78 5.02 14.95
C LEU A 179 2.86 6.08 15.56
N ALA A 180 2.02 5.74 16.55
CA ALA A 180 1.04 6.65 17.13
C ALA A 180 1.66 7.93 17.71
N GLY A 181 2.92 7.86 18.15
CA GLY A 181 3.68 9.01 18.64
C GLY A 181 3.84 10.13 17.60
N GLU A 182 4.12 9.77 16.36
CA GLU A 182 4.32 10.69 15.24
C GLU A 182 3.00 11.04 14.55
N LEU A 183 2.05 10.10 14.55
CA LEU A 183 0.75 10.24 13.90
C LEU A 183 -0.31 10.96 14.75
N LYS A 184 0.06 11.60 15.87
CA LYS A 184 -0.89 12.25 16.81
C LYS A 184 -1.81 13.30 16.16
N ALA A 185 -1.32 13.98 15.12
CA ALA A 185 -2.08 15.00 14.40
C ALA A 185 -2.87 14.43 13.21
N CYS A 186 -2.77 13.12 12.97
CA CYS A 186 -3.44 12.43 11.88
C CYS A 186 -4.63 11.64 12.39
N THR A 187 -5.52 11.33 11.45
CA THR A 187 -6.38 10.17 11.54
C THR A 187 -5.95 9.17 10.48
N GLY A 188 -6.12 7.87 10.74
CA GLY A 188 -5.77 6.84 9.79
C GLY A 188 -6.87 5.83 9.49
N LEU A 189 -6.69 5.16 8.35
CA LEU A 189 -7.52 4.09 7.85
C LEU A 189 -6.65 2.86 7.59
N GLN A 190 -7.12 1.68 8.00
CA GLN A 190 -6.61 0.38 7.57
C GLN A 190 -7.60 -0.20 6.59
N VAL A 191 -7.20 -0.30 5.32
CA VAL A 191 -8.05 -0.86 4.25
C VAL A 191 -7.58 -2.27 3.99
N VAL A 192 -8.43 -3.25 4.28
CA VAL A 192 -8.13 -4.66 4.03
C VAL A 192 -8.65 -5.00 2.64
N CYS A 193 -7.79 -5.50 1.76
CA CYS A 193 -8.23 -5.98 0.44
C CYS A 193 -7.80 -7.42 0.24
N ARG A 194 -8.66 -8.18 -0.47
CA ARG A 194 -8.38 -9.57 -0.85
C ARG A 194 -7.92 -9.60 -2.30
N ASP A 195 -6.82 -10.29 -2.55
CA ASP A 195 -6.39 -10.62 -3.90
C ASP A 195 -7.09 -11.88 -4.36
N GLU A 196 -8.05 -11.76 -5.27
CA GLU A 196 -8.84 -12.91 -5.74
C GLU A 196 -7.95 -14.01 -6.39
N PRO A 197 -6.98 -13.71 -7.28
CA PRO A 197 -6.09 -14.72 -7.86
C PRO A 197 -5.35 -15.61 -6.86
N THR A 198 -4.93 -15.06 -5.72
CA THR A 198 -4.20 -15.82 -4.70
C THR A 198 -5.02 -16.17 -3.48
N GLN A 199 -6.23 -15.62 -3.35
CA GLN A 199 -7.05 -15.65 -2.15
C GLN A 199 -6.38 -15.05 -0.90
N GLY A 200 -5.20 -14.44 -1.06
CA GLY A 200 -4.49 -13.72 -0.01
C GLY A 200 -5.14 -12.37 0.27
N TRP A 201 -4.72 -11.73 1.35
CA TRP A 201 -5.15 -10.40 1.69
C TRP A 201 -3.97 -9.58 2.20
N ASP A 202 -4.09 -8.27 2.05
CA ASP A 202 -3.08 -7.31 2.49
C ASP A 202 -3.78 -6.04 3.00
N VAL A 203 -3.01 -5.17 3.67
CA VAL A 203 -3.52 -3.95 4.29
C VAL A 203 -2.85 -2.74 3.66
N VAL A 204 -3.67 -1.78 3.23
CA VAL A 204 -3.23 -0.45 2.84
C VAL A 204 -3.55 0.53 3.95
N TYR A 205 -2.53 1.20 4.47
CA TYR A 205 -2.67 2.21 5.50
C TYR A 205 -2.74 3.59 4.86
N LEU A 206 -3.74 4.38 5.22
CA LEU A 206 -3.88 5.77 4.77
C LEU A 206 -3.91 6.68 5.99
N PHE A 207 -3.03 7.67 6.05
CA PHE A 207 -2.96 8.66 7.13
C PHE A 207 -3.15 10.07 6.57
N THR A 208 -3.92 10.91 7.25
CA THR A 208 -4.15 12.29 6.85
C THR A 208 -4.40 13.16 8.07
N LYS A 209 -3.99 14.44 8.01
CA LYS A 209 -4.29 15.44 9.04
C LYS A 209 -5.74 15.92 8.97
N SER A 210 -6.41 15.74 7.83
CA SER A 210 -7.77 16.22 7.59
C SER A 210 -8.82 15.14 7.87
N ARG A 211 -9.70 15.45 8.83
CA ARG A 211 -10.90 14.64 9.09
C ARG A 211 -11.82 14.58 7.86
N GLN A 212 -11.89 15.66 7.07
CA GLN A 212 -12.72 15.71 5.88
C GLN A 212 -12.17 14.79 4.79
N THR A 213 -10.86 14.83 4.52
CA THR A 213 -10.20 13.89 3.60
C THR A 213 -10.40 12.45 4.03
N MET A 214 -10.20 12.14 5.32
CA MET A 214 -10.42 10.79 5.86
C MET A 214 -11.84 10.29 5.63
N LEU A 215 -12.85 11.11 5.91
CA LEU A 215 -14.25 10.73 5.66
C LEU A 215 -14.54 10.57 4.17
N GLY A 216 -14.00 11.44 3.32
CA GLY A 216 -14.18 11.36 1.87
C GLY A 216 -13.63 10.06 1.29
N VAL A 217 -12.37 9.76 1.59
CA VAL A 217 -11.69 8.53 1.14
C VAL A 217 -12.34 7.30 1.78
N GLY A 218 -12.54 7.31 3.10
CA GLY A 218 -13.15 6.19 3.84
C GLY A 218 -14.55 5.83 3.35
N ASN A 219 -15.40 6.82 3.09
CA ASN A 219 -16.75 6.58 2.55
C ASN A 219 -16.69 5.98 1.13
N ALA A 220 -15.74 6.41 0.30
CA ALA A 220 -15.56 5.84 -1.04
C ALA A 220 -15.15 4.36 -0.96
N LEU A 221 -14.20 4.03 -0.09
CA LEU A 221 -13.75 2.66 0.15
C LEU A 221 -14.86 1.75 0.67
N LEU A 222 -15.62 2.21 1.68
CA LEU A 222 -16.75 1.47 2.23
C LEU A 222 -17.86 1.26 1.18
N LYS A 223 -18.15 2.28 0.37
CA LYS A 223 -19.14 2.18 -0.73
C LYS A 223 -18.71 1.16 -1.79
N ALA A 224 -17.42 1.02 -2.03
CA ALA A 224 -16.84 0.01 -2.91
C ALA A 224 -16.78 -1.40 -2.29
N GLY A 225 -17.21 -1.55 -1.02
CA GLY A 225 -17.22 -2.82 -0.31
C GLY A 225 -15.87 -3.24 0.27
N LEU A 226 -14.90 -2.32 0.36
CA LEU A 226 -13.60 -2.59 0.97
C LEU A 226 -13.68 -2.41 2.50
N PRO A 227 -13.42 -3.48 3.30
CA PRO A 227 -13.35 -3.35 4.75
C PRO A 227 -12.33 -2.29 5.17
N THR A 228 -12.82 -1.28 5.89
CA THR A 228 -12.02 -0.11 6.26
C THR A 228 -12.21 0.15 7.75
N LEU A 229 -11.11 0.06 8.50
CA LEU A 229 -11.07 0.33 9.95
C LEU A 229 -10.36 1.65 10.20
N ARG A 230 -10.70 2.36 11.28
CA ARG A 230 -9.93 3.54 11.70
C ARG A 230 -8.76 3.11 12.59
N CYS A 231 -7.61 3.75 12.41
CA CYS A 231 -6.42 3.59 13.24
C CYS A 231 -5.74 4.94 13.37
N ALA A 232 -5.43 5.40 14.59
CA ALA A 232 -5.10 6.80 14.90
C ALA A 232 -6.32 7.76 14.87
#